data_AF-A0A316AJB7-F1
#
_entry.id   AF-A0A316AJB7-F1
#
_cell.length_a   1.000
_cell.length_b   1.000
_cell.length_c   1.000
_cell.angle_alpha   90.00
_cell.angle_beta   90.00
_cell.angle_gamma   90.00
#
_symmetry.space_group_name_H-M   'P 1'
#
loop_
_entity.id
_entity.type
_entity.pdbx_description
1 polymer ?
#
loop_
_entity_poly.entity_id
_entity_poly.type
_entity_poly.pdbx_seq_one_letter_code
_entity_poly.pdbx_strand_id
1 'polypeptide(L)'
;MNNFSPSIMIKLEYSLIALLLFSCASKEAVQAQQPYFIANNDPKPADKTWSPVASLSDEFDGSELNLQKWQSEPIGNGWTWDGRPPGLFKDSNVVVKDGKLNVTVGKLDQEVMKNGKKFTHQGGIVRALNAGQVGWYYECKMKANSTVMSSTFWLMSKYDCDKKLELDIQECVGRTTEKTDSWAKNWDQIFHANAIHRETTCHPKSERVQDMIVPETKNHERFYVYGAWWKSPEEIRFYLDGKYAYSLNPTVSWDMPAYLHMAIETYDWNPIPADGGLVESGSWEQRTTQYEWVRTWKLE
;
A
#
# COMPACT_ATOMS: atom_id res chain seq x y z
N MET A 1 -56.21 75.07 -25.02
CA MET A 1 -55.06 74.92 -24.11
C MET A 1 -54.89 73.42 -23.91
N ASN A 2 -53.94 72.84 -24.64
CA ASN A 2 -53.80 71.39 -24.78
C ASN A 2 -52.76 70.86 -23.80
N ASN A 3 -53.15 69.78 -23.10
CA ASN A 3 -52.39 68.63 -22.59
C ASN A 3 -50.87 68.73 -22.50
N PHE A 4 -50.29 68.32 -21.37
CA PHE A 4 -49.50 67.08 -21.28
C PHE A 4 -49.18 66.74 -19.80
N SER A 5 -49.37 65.45 -19.48
CA SER A 5 -49.09 64.79 -18.20
C SER A 5 -47.60 64.43 -18.09
N PRO A 6 -46.95 64.50 -16.91
CA PRO A 6 -45.60 64.01 -16.75
C PRO A 6 -45.58 62.54 -16.30
N SER A 7 -44.94 61.72 -17.14
CA SER A 7 -44.69 60.29 -16.94
C SER A 7 -43.69 60.04 -15.80
N ILE A 8 -44.07 59.13 -14.89
CA ILE A 8 -43.21 58.57 -13.85
C ILE A 8 -42.27 57.54 -14.49
N MET A 9 -40.96 57.82 -14.49
CA MET A 9 -39.93 56.85 -14.86
C MET A 9 -39.61 55.93 -13.67
N ILE A 10 -39.96 54.66 -13.79
CA ILE A 10 -39.46 53.58 -12.93
C ILE A 10 -38.10 53.15 -13.51
N LYS A 11 -37.01 53.38 -12.77
CA LYS A 11 -35.70 52.80 -13.08
C LYS A 11 -35.68 51.34 -12.62
N LEU A 12 -35.65 50.41 -13.57
CA LEU A 12 -35.27 49.02 -13.31
C LEU A 12 -33.74 48.96 -13.23
N GLU A 13 -33.20 48.68 -12.05
CA GLU A 13 -31.80 48.28 -11.90
C GLU A 13 -31.68 46.79 -12.24
N TYR A 14 -30.99 46.48 -13.34
CA TYR A 14 -30.61 45.11 -13.67
C TYR A 14 -29.33 44.75 -12.91
N SER A 15 -29.46 43.98 -11.83
CA SER A 15 -28.34 43.31 -11.18
C SER A 15 -27.78 42.23 -12.11
N LEU A 16 -26.61 42.49 -12.69
CA LEU A 16 -25.84 41.52 -13.46
C LEU A 16 -25.17 40.54 -12.47
N ILE A 17 -25.85 39.42 -12.16
CA ILE A 17 -25.20 38.29 -11.47
C ILE A 17 -24.36 37.55 -12.51
N ALA A 18 -23.05 37.80 -12.51
CA ALA A 18 -22.10 36.98 -13.24
C ALA A 18 -22.00 35.61 -12.56
N LEU A 19 -22.73 34.62 -13.07
CA LEU A 19 -22.55 33.22 -12.70
C LEU A 19 -21.18 32.78 -13.23
N LEU A 20 -20.15 32.84 -12.39
CA LEU A 20 -18.88 32.15 -12.62
C LEU A 20 -19.16 30.65 -12.54
N LEU A 21 -19.50 30.05 -13.69
CA LEU A 21 -19.45 28.61 -13.87
C LEU A 21 -17.99 28.18 -13.76
N PHE A 22 -17.56 27.83 -12.55
CA PHE A 22 -16.37 27.01 -12.36
C PHE A 22 -16.67 25.67 -13.04
N SER A 23 -16.20 25.50 -14.28
CA SER A 23 -16.14 24.18 -14.89
C SER A 23 -15.20 23.36 -14.03
N CYS A 24 -15.76 22.47 -13.22
CA CYS A 24 -15.01 21.40 -12.58
C CYS A 24 -14.57 20.48 -13.72
N ALA A 25 -13.44 20.82 -14.36
CA ALA A 25 -12.78 19.90 -15.27
C ALA A 25 -12.30 18.74 -14.41
N SER A 26 -13.06 17.65 -14.42
CA SER A 26 -12.60 16.37 -13.91
C SER A 26 -11.29 16.08 -14.64
N LYS A 27 -10.17 16.13 -13.92
CA LYS A 27 -8.91 15.56 -14.42
C LYS A 27 -9.21 14.09 -14.68
N GLU A 28 -9.34 13.70 -15.94
CA GLU A 28 -9.27 12.28 -16.27
C GLU A 28 -7.91 11.79 -15.78
N ALA A 29 -7.92 10.84 -14.85
CA ALA A 29 -6.71 10.25 -14.32
C ALA A 29 -5.99 9.58 -15.50
N VAL A 30 -4.83 10.11 -15.89
CA VAL A 30 -4.00 9.51 -16.94
C VAL A 30 -3.40 8.25 -16.34
N GLN A 31 -4.03 7.11 -16.62
CA GLN A 31 -3.51 5.83 -16.18
C GLN A 31 -2.20 5.54 -16.90
N ALA A 32 -1.19 5.11 -16.14
CA ALA A 32 0.08 4.68 -16.71
C ALA A 32 -0.16 3.59 -17.76
N GLN A 33 0.65 3.60 -18.82
CA GLN A 33 0.53 2.66 -19.94
C GLN A 33 1.56 1.52 -19.90
N GLN A 34 2.54 1.59 -18.99
CA GLN A 34 3.56 0.57 -18.78
C GLN A 34 4.07 0.61 -17.33
N PRO A 35 4.66 -0.48 -16.82
CA PRO A 35 5.30 -0.48 -15.52
C PRO A 35 6.46 0.51 -15.44
N TYR A 36 6.83 0.92 -14.24
CA TYR A 36 7.95 1.83 -14.05
C TYR A 36 9.29 1.08 -14.18
N PHE A 37 9.96 1.25 -15.32
CA PHE A 37 11.34 0.82 -15.54
C PHE A 37 12.20 2.00 -15.97
N ILE A 38 13.46 2.03 -15.51
CA ILE A 38 14.45 2.92 -16.11
C ILE A 38 14.88 2.38 -17.48
N ALA A 39 15.58 3.21 -18.28
CA ALA A 39 16.02 2.82 -19.61
C ALA A 39 16.74 1.46 -19.60
N ASN A 40 16.37 0.60 -20.55
CA ASN A 40 16.93 -0.75 -20.74
C ASN A 40 16.72 -1.73 -19.56
N ASN A 41 15.75 -1.50 -18.68
CA ASN A 41 15.45 -2.40 -17.56
C ASN A 41 14.09 -3.10 -17.64
N ASP A 42 13.26 -2.80 -18.64
CA ASP A 42 12.02 -3.55 -18.89
C ASP A 42 12.37 -5.00 -19.29
N PRO A 43 11.98 -6.01 -18.49
CA PRO A 43 12.38 -7.39 -18.70
C PRO A 43 11.46 -8.14 -19.68
N LYS A 44 10.45 -7.49 -20.26
CA LYS A 44 9.49 -8.17 -21.13
C LYS A 44 10.16 -8.71 -22.41
N PRO A 45 9.70 -9.86 -22.93
CA PRO A 45 10.06 -10.29 -24.29
C PRO A 45 9.68 -9.26 -25.36
N ALA A 46 10.43 -9.23 -26.46
CA ALA A 46 10.25 -8.22 -27.51
C ALA A 46 8.87 -8.27 -28.18
N ASP A 47 8.27 -9.46 -28.25
CA ASP A 47 6.95 -9.76 -28.83
C ASP A 47 5.79 -9.60 -27.84
N LYS A 48 6.08 -9.18 -26.60
CA LYS A 48 5.09 -9.06 -25.52
C LYS A 48 4.85 -7.61 -25.11
N THR A 49 3.67 -7.34 -24.55
CA THR A 49 3.30 -6.02 -24.02
C THR A 49 2.71 -6.12 -22.63
N TRP A 50 2.94 -5.10 -21.82
CA TRP A 50 2.28 -4.96 -20.52
C TRP A 50 0.89 -4.35 -20.73
N SER A 51 -0.14 -4.98 -20.17
CA SER A 51 -1.49 -4.41 -20.07
C SER A 51 -1.84 -4.19 -18.60
N PRO A 52 -2.43 -3.04 -18.24
CA PRO A 52 -2.81 -2.75 -16.87
C PRO A 52 -3.93 -3.69 -16.38
N VAL A 53 -3.92 -4.01 -15.10
CA VAL A 53 -4.98 -4.74 -14.40
C VAL A 53 -5.72 -3.76 -13.50
N ALA A 54 -6.81 -3.18 -14.04
CA ALA A 54 -7.52 -2.06 -13.39
C ALA A 54 -8.09 -2.39 -12.00
N SER A 55 -8.45 -3.65 -11.74
CA SER A 55 -8.96 -4.12 -10.45
C SER A 55 -7.90 -4.20 -9.35
N LEU A 56 -6.61 -4.13 -9.72
CA LEU A 56 -5.45 -4.17 -8.83
C LEU A 56 -4.52 -2.97 -9.04
N SER A 57 -5.04 -1.91 -9.66
CA SER A 57 -4.30 -0.66 -9.91
C SER A 57 -5.11 0.53 -9.43
N ASP A 58 -4.45 1.45 -8.75
CA ASP A 58 -5.03 2.67 -8.20
C ASP A 58 -3.97 3.78 -8.08
N GLU A 59 -4.32 4.96 -8.59
CA GLU A 59 -3.51 6.18 -8.48
C GLU A 59 -3.89 7.00 -7.24
N PHE A 60 -4.94 6.59 -6.52
CA PHE A 60 -5.42 7.25 -5.29
C PHE A 60 -5.73 8.75 -5.46
N ASP A 61 -6.09 9.18 -6.67
CA ASP A 61 -6.51 10.55 -7.00
C ASP A 61 -7.94 10.89 -6.53
N GLY A 62 -8.69 9.89 -6.07
CA GLY A 62 -10.04 10.07 -5.53
C GLY A 62 -10.05 10.80 -4.17
N SER A 63 -11.25 11.06 -3.64
CA SER A 63 -11.43 11.63 -2.29
C SER A 63 -11.51 10.57 -1.19
N GLU A 64 -11.64 9.30 -1.54
CA GLU A 64 -11.78 8.17 -0.63
C GLU A 64 -11.21 6.88 -1.24
N LEU A 65 -11.04 5.85 -0.40
CA LEU A 65 -10.59 4.54 -0.86
C LEU A 65 -11.64 3.91 -1.78
N ASN A 66 -11.24 3.43 -2.95
CA ASN A 66 -12.16 2.74 -3.86
C ASN A 66 -12.54 1.36 -3.29
N LEU A 67 -13.69 1.27 -2.63
CA LEU A 67 -14.19 0.05 -2.00
C LEU A 67 -14.66 -1.03 -2.98
N GLN A 68 -14.67 -0.76 -4.29
CA GLN A 68 -14.86 -1.79 -5.32
C GLN A 68 -13.56 -2.53 -5.67
N LYS A 69 -12.40 -1.96 -5.28
CA LYS A 69 -11.07 -2.55 -5.49
C LYS A 69 -10.44 -3.01 -4.19
N TRP A 70 -10.65 -2.26 -3.11
CA TRP A 70 -9.91 -2.39 -1.85
C TRP A 70 -10.84 -2.54 -0.64
N GLN A 71 -10.38 -3.31 0.34
CA GLN A 71 -10.98 -3.45 1.66
C GLN A 71 -10.03 -2.86 2.71
N SER A 72 -10.51 -1.92 3.52
CA SER A 72 -9.79 -1.40 4.71
C SER A 72 -10.27 -2.01 6.03
N GLU A 73 -11.49 -2.55 6.08
CA GLU A 73 -11.99 -3.30 7.25
C GLU A 73 -11.11 -4.55 7.46
N PRO A 74 -10.42 -4.72 8.60
CA PRO A 74 -9.47 -5.82 8.77
C PRO A 74 -10.10 -7.22 8.70
N ILE A 75 -11.38 -7.37 9.04
CA ILE A 75 -12.08 -8.66 9.05
C ILE A 75 -13.16 -8.69 7.95
N GLY A 76 -13.04 -9.61 7.00
CA GLY A 76 -13.97 -9.71 5.88
C GLY A 76 -13.35 -10.38 4.66
N ASN A 77 -14.18 -10.78 3.70
CA ASN A 77 -13.75 -11.45 2.45
C ASN A 77 -12.79 -12.63 2.70
N GLY A 78 -13.07 -13.42 3.74
CA GLY A 78 -12.24 -14.57 4.14
C GLY A 78 -10.91 -14.19 4.79
N TRP A 79 -10.77 -12.97 5.32
CA TRP A 79 -9.63 -12.54 6.13
C TRP A 79 -10.05 -12.37 7.59
N THR A 80 -9.22 -12.87 8.51
CA THR A 80 -9.52 -12.89 9.96
C THR A 80 -8.43 -12.21 10.80
N TRP A 81 -7.43 -11.62 10.16
CA TRP A 81 -6.32 -10.99 10.86
C TRP A 81 -6.57 -9.49 11.04
N ASP A 82 -6.77 -9.10 12.30
CA ASP A 82 -7.08 -7.75 12.76
C ASP A 82 -5.87 -7.00 13.35
N GLY A 83 -4.68 -7.58 13.31
CA GLY A 83 -3.45 -6.96 13.79
C GLY A 83 -2.58 -7.91 14.60
N ARG A 84 -1.32 -7.53 14.78
CA ARG A 84 -0.39 -8.20 15.70
C ARG A 84 -0.32 -7.35 16.96
N PRO A 85 -0.60 -7.87 18.17
CA PRO A 85 -0.38 -7.10 19.39
C PRO A 85 1.04 -6.51 19.46
N PRO A 86 1.20 -5.29 19.98
CA PRO A 86 0.15 -4.43 20.53
C PRO A 86 -0.61 -3.58 19.48
N GLY A 87 -0.33 -3.73 18.18
CA GLY A 87 -0.96 -2.99 17.09
C GLY A 87 -2.27 -3.59 16.57
N LEU A 88 -3.38 -2.86 16.74
CA LEU A 88 -4.69 -3.20 16.19
C LEU A 88 -4.91 -2.47 14.86
N PHE A 89 -5.34 -3.16 13.81
CA PHE A 89 -5.72 -2.49 12.58
C PHE A 89 -7.06 -1.76 12.75
N LYS A 90 -7.09 -0.51 12.26
CA LYS A 90 -8.30 0.31 12.18
C LYS A 90 -8.47 0.81 10.76
N ASP A 91 -9.65 0.63 10.21
CA ASP A 91 -10.04 1.15 8.90
C ASP A 91 -9.97 2.70 8.88
N SER A 92 -10.28 3.35 10.00
CA SER A 92 -10.14 4.81 10.18
C SER A 92 -8.72 5.34 10.00
N ASN A 93 -7.71 4.47 10.06
CA ASN A 93 -6.31 4.86 9.83
C ASN A 93 -5.93 4.87 8.34
N VAL A 94 -6.83 4.40 7.46
CA VAL A 94 -6.66 4.33 6.01
C VAL A 94 -7.39 5.50 5.36
N VAL A 95 -6.65 6.46 4.82
CA VAL A 95 -7.21 7.68 4.24
C VAL A 95 -6.59 7.94 2.86
N VAL A 96 -7.44 8.11 1.85
CA VAL A 96 -7.01 8.67 0.57
C VAL A 96 -7.06 10.18 0.67
N LYS A 97 -5.90 10.83 0.51
CA LYS A 97 -5.76 12.29 0.60
C LYS A 97 -4.51 12.74 -0.15
N ASP A 98 -4.61 13.89 -0.81
CA ASP A 98 -3.51 14.53 -1.54
C ASP A 98 -2.90 13.62 -2.63
N GLY A 99 -3.75 12.86 -3.33
CA GLY A 99 -3.36 11.94 -4.41
C GLY A 99 -2.58 10.71 -3.94
N LYS A 100 -2.83 10.26 -2.70
CA LYS A 100 -2.10 9.15 -2.06
C LYS A 100 -3.02 8.35 -1.16
N LEU A 101 -2.73 7.05 -1.05
CA LEU A 101 -3.16 6.24 0.08
C LEU A 101 -2.24 6.52 1.28
N ASN A 102 -2.83 6.87 2.41
CA ASN A 102 -2.12 7.16 3.65
C ASN A 102 -2.59 6.19 4.72
N VAL A 103 -1.65 5.46 5.34
CA VAL A 103 -1.94 4.57 6.48
C VAL A 103 -1.16 5.08 7.68
N THR A 104 -1.87 5.57 8.70
CA THR A 104 -1.26 6.29 9.82
C THR A 104 -1.28 5.44 11.10
N VAL A 105 -0.14 5.32 11.77
CA VAL A 105 -0.04 4.62 13.07
C VAL A 105 -0.28 5.55 14.25
N GLY A 106 -0.65 5.00 15.39
CA GLY A 106 -0.81 5.80 16.61
C GLY A 106 -0.99 4.98 17.87
N LYS A 107 -1.06 5.66 19.00
CA LYS A 107 -1.64 5.10 20.23
C LYS A 107 -3.15 4.88 20.04
N LEU A 108 -3.71 3.88 20.69
CA LEU A 108 -5.16 3.83 20.89
C LEU A 108 -5.56 4.76 22.04
N ASP A 109 -6.69 5.45 21.91
CA ASP A 109 -7.25 6.28 22.99
C ASP A 109 -7.59 5.46 24.24
N GLN A 110 -8.02 4.22 24.03
CA GLN A 110 -8.28 3.23 25.07
C GLN A 110 -7.71 1.88 24.65
N GLU A 111 -7.10 1.17 25.60
CA GLU A 111 -6.62 -0.18 25.37
C GLU A 111 -7.79 -1.10 24.98
N VAL A 112 -7.58 -1.95 23.99
CA VAL A 112 -8.60 -2.90 23.51
C VAL A 112 -8.18 -4.31 23.86
N MET A 113 -9.08 -5.04 24.52
CA MET A 113 -8.96 -6.49 24.70
C MET A 113 -9.81 -7.20 23.64
N LYS A 114 -9.18 -7.99 22.78
CA LYS A 114 -9.88 -8.75 21.73
C LYS A 114 -9.26 -10.11 21.56
N ASN A 115 -10.08 -11.17 21.61
CA ASN A 115 -9.64 -12.57 21.48
C ASN A 115 -8.48 -12.93 22.44
N GLY A 116 -8.54 -12.45 23.69
CA GLY A 116 -7.48 -12.69 24.70
C GLY A 116 -6.18 -11.91 24.48
N LYS A 117 -6.12 -11.03 23.47
CA LYS A 117 -4.95 -10.20 23.17
C LYS A 117 -5.20 -8.76 23.61
N LYS A 118 -4.15 -8.12 24.11
CA LYS A 118 -4.14 -6.71 24.50
C LYS A 118 -3.56 -5.85 23.38
N PHE A 119 -4.30 -4.83 22.98
CA PHE A 119 -3.87 -3.85 21.99
C PHE A 119 -3.80 -2.47 22.63
N THR A 120 -2.69 -1.78 22.41
CA THR A 120 -2.43 -0.43 22.95
C THR A 120 -2.12 0.59 21.86
N HIS A 121 -1.80 0.11 20.66
CA HIS A 121 -1.46 0.91 19.50
C HIS A 121 -2.33 0.48 18.32
N GLN A 122 -2.31 1.30 17.28
CA GLN A 122 -3.10 1.09 16.08
C GLN A 122 -2.27 1.31 14.83
N GLY A 123 -2.59 0.53 13.81
CA GLY A 123 -2.11 0.67 12.44
C GLY A 123 -3.28 0.48 11.47
N GLY A 124 -3.00 -0.01 10.27
CA GLY A 124 -4.04 -0.26 9.28
C GLY A 124 -3.63 -1.34 8.29
N ILE A 125 -4.62 -1.87 7.60
CA ILE A 125 -4.40 -2.82 6.50
C ILE A 125 -5.35 -2.52 5.37
N VAL A 126 -4.84 -2.58 4.14
CA VAL A 126 -5.64 -2.49 2.91
C VAL A 126 -5.42 -3.75 2.11
N ARG A 127 -6.50 -4.36 1.61
CA ARG A 127 -6.44 -5.60 0.83
C ARG A 127 -7.18 -5.46 -0.48
N ALA A 128 -6.62 -6.00 -1.56
CA ALA A 128 -7.34 -6.12 -2.82
C ALA A 128 -8.53 -7.08 -2.68
N LEU A 129 -9.62 -6.77 -3.38
CA LEU A 129 -10.79 -7.64 -3.50
C LEU A 129 -10.64 -8.72 -4.58
N ASN A 130 -9.74 -8.48 -5.54
CA ASN A 130 -9.43 -9.43 -6.61
C ASN A 130 -8.07 -10.08 -6.38
N ALA A 131 -7.87 -11.29 -6.89
CA ALA A 131 -6.59 -11.98 -6.81
C ALA A 131 -5.70 -11.62 -8.01
N GLY A 132 -4.43 -11.40 -7.73
CA GLY A 132 -3.34 -11.48 -8.69
C GLY A 132 -3.05 -12.91 -9.13
N GLN A 133 -2.33 -13.04 -10.24
CA GLN A 133 -1.96 -14.30 -10.88
C GLN A 133 -0.45 -14.41 -11.11
N VAL A 134 0.00 -15.65 -11.34
CA VAL A 134 1.32 -15.95 -11.91
C VAL A 134 1.47 -15.27 -13.27
N GLY A 135 2.67 -14.80 -13.57
CA GLY A 135 3.05 -14.10 -14.79
C GLY A 135 2.89 -12.59 -14.73
N TRP A 136 2.21 -12.06 -13.70
CA TRP A 136 1.92 -10.63 -13.57
C TRP A 136 3.04 -9.87 -12.86
N TYR A 137 3.13 -8.56 -13.14
CA TYR A 137 4.02 -7.61 -12.51
C TYR A 137 3.24 -6.72 -11.54
N TYR A 138 3.74 -6.57 -10.32
CA TYR A 138 3.13 -5.79 -9.26
C TYR A 138 4.12 -4.73 -8.81
N GLU A 139 3.67 -3.49 -8.67
CA GLU A 139 4.53 -2.40 -8.18
C GLU A 139 3.74 -1.38 -7.36
N CYS A 140 4.43 -0.73 -6.43
CA CYS A 140 3.92 0.43 -5.73
C CYS A 140 5.00 1.51 -5.63
N LYS A 141 4.56 2.77 -5.59
CA LYS A 141 5.44 3.89 -5.19
C LYS A 141 5.15 4.25 -3.75
N MET A 142 5.98 3.75 -2.85
CA MET A 142 5.77 3.83 -1.40
C MET A 142 6.88 4.65 -0.73
N LYS A 143 6.52 5.43 0.29
CA LYS A 143 7.42 5.98 1.29
C LYS A 143 6.99 5.44 2.66
N ALA A 144 7.94 4.83 3.38
CA ALA A 144 7.66 4.28 4.71
C ALA A 144 7.33 5.38 5.72
N ASN A 145 6.57 5.06 6.76
CA ASN A 145 6.53 5.89 7.96
C ASN A 145 7.92 5.90 8.64
N SER A 146 8.19 6.87 9.52
CA SER A 146 9.46 7.01 10.25
C SER A 146 9.47 6.32 11.62
N THR A 147 8.47 5.48 11.92
CA THR A 147 8.30 4.84 13.23
C THR A 147 8.89 3.42 13.26
N VAL A 148 8.77 2.75 14.41
CA VAL A 148 9.15 1.33 14.54
C VAL A 148 8.15 0.37 13.90
N MET A 149 6.95 0.85 13.55
CA MET A 149 5.94 0.04 12.87
C MET A 149 6.27 -0.15 11.39
N SER A 150 5.74 -1.21 10.81
CA SER A 150 6.09 -1.64 9.46
C SER A 150 5.63 -0.67 8.37
N SER A 151 6.17 -0.84 7.17
CA SER A 151 5.60 -0.35 5.92
C SER A 151 5.77 -1.46 4.90
N THR A 152 4.66 -1.96 4.35
CA THR A 152 4.69 -3.22 3.60
C THR A 152 3.92 -3.16 2.28
N PHE A 153 4.31 -4.02 1.35
CA PHE A 153 3.59 -4.32 0.12
C PHE A 153 3.81 -5.79 -0.24
N TRP A 154 2.76 -6.59 -0.21
CA TRP A 154 2.88 -8.06 -0.30
C TRP A 154 1.61 -8.70 -0.84
N LEU A 155 1.67 -9.99 -1.16
CA LEU A 155 0.55 -10.80 -1.61
C LEU A 155 0.37 -12.02 -0.71
N MET A 156 -0.89 -12.41 -0.51
CA MET A 156 -1.24 -13.62 0.25
C MET A 156 -2.30 -14.44 -0.46
N SER A 157 -2.05 -15.73 -0.63
CA SER A 157 -3.06 -16.68 -1.09
C SER A 157 -4.08 -16.99 0.00
N LYS A 158 -5.26 -17.44 -0.40
CA LYS A 158 -6.19 -18.06 0.54
C LYS A 158 -5.62 -19.38 1.03
N TYR A 159 -6.04 -19.78 2.24
CA TYR A 159 -5.66 -21.07 2.79
C TYR A 159 -6.20 -22.19 1.91
N ASP A 160 -5.29 -23.03 1.44
CA ASP A 160 -5.53 -24.37 0.96
C ASP A 160 -4.83 -25.34 1.93
N CYS A 161 -5.30 -26.58 2.05
CA CYS A 161 -4.62 -27.57 2.88
C CYS A 161 -3.18 -27.79 2.44
N ASP A 162 -2.92 -27.77 1.12
CA ASP A 162 -1.59 -28.01 0.56
C ASP A 162 -0.72 -26.76 0.55
N LYS A 163 -1.34 -25.58 0.38
CA LYS A 163 -0.61 -24.33 0.19
C LYS A 163 -1.21 -23.14 0.92
N LYS A 164 -0.31 -22.37 1.54
CA LYS A 164 -0.57 -20.98 1.94
C LYS A 164 0.69 -20.16 1.67
N LEU A 165 0.71 -19.54 0.49
CA LEU A 165 1.83 -18.79 -0.04
C LEU A 165 1.70 -17.30 0.28
N GLU A 166 2.79 -16.71 0.78
CA GLU A 166 2.97 -15.28 1.07
C GLU A 166 4.17 -14.75 0.31
N LEU A 167 3.94 -13.76 -0.56
CA LEU A 167 4.96 -13.09 -1.33
C LEU A 167 5.11 -11.66 -0.81
N ASP A 168 6.17 -11.41 -0.07
CA ASP A 168 6.54 -10.08 0.37
C ASP A 168 7.33 -9.39 -0.73
N ILE A 169 6.79 -8.31 -1.30
CA ILE A 169 7.51 -7.49 -2.28
C ILE A 169 8.40 -6.50 -1.55
N GLN A 170 7.89 -5.89 -0.50
CA GLN A 170 8.65 -5.04 0.40
C GLN A 170 8.15 -5.17 1.83
N GLU A 171 9.06 -5.43 2.76
CA GLU A 171 8.89 -5.21 4.19
C GLU A 171 10.04 -4.35 4.74
N CYS A 172 9.70 -3.30 5.48
CA CYS A 172 10.67 -2.51 6.25
C CYS A 172 10.00 -1.87 7.46
N VAL A 173 10.80 -1.21 8.29
CA VAL A 173 10.34 -0.26 9.31
C VAL A 173 10.89 1.13 9.02
N GLY A 174 10.40 2.16 9.68
CA GLY A 174 10.97 3.51 9.59
C GLY A 174 12.16 3.75 10.51
N ARG A 175 12.26 2.94 11.57
CA ARG A 175 13.20 3.16 12.67
C ARG A 175 13.50 1.85 13.37
N THR A 176 14.78 1.61 13.62
CA THR A 176 15.26 0.62 14.58
C THR A 176 15.66 1.33 15.87
N THR A 177 15.74 0.56 16.96
CA THR A 177 16.04 1.03 18.31
C THR A 177 17.05 0.08 18.97
N GLU A 178 17.48 0.40 20.19
CA GLU A 178 18.33 -0.51 20.97
C GLU A 178 17.65 -1.86 21.23
N LYS A 179 16.32 -1.88 21.35
CA LYS A 179 15.52 -3.10 21.59
C LYS A 179 15.25 -3.93 20.34
N THR A 180 15.52 -3.40 19.15
CA THR A 180 15.39 -4.17 17.90
C THR A 180 16.32 -5.37 17.95
N ASP A 181 15.88 -6.52 17.48
CA ASP A 181 16.74 -7.70 17.39
C ASP A 181 18.02 -7.39 16.60
N SER A 182 19.12 -8.03 16.98
CA SER A 182 20.45 -7.77 16.40
C SER A 182 20.52 -8.01 14.89
N TRP A 183 19.77 -9.00 14.39
CA TRP A 183 19.70 -9.33 12.97
C TRP A 183 18.95 -8.26 12.15
N ALA A 184 18.13 -7.42 12.79
CA ALA A 184 17.22 -6.50 12.13
C ALA A 184 17.64 -5.02 12.24
N LYS A 185 18.86 -4.71 12.69
CA LYS A 185 19.29 -3.32 12.96
C LYS A 185 19.25 -2.38 11.75
N ASN A 186 19.31 -2.92 10.53
CA ASN A 186 19.29 -2.14 9.29
C ASN A 186 17.93 -2.21 8.56
N TRP A 187 16.87 -2.70 9.21
CA TRP A 187 15.54 -2.82 8.59
C TRP A 187 14.84 -1.48 8.35
N ASP A 188 15.44 -0.36 8.76
CA ASP A 188 15.02 1.00 8.39
C ASP A 188 15.66 1.52 7.09
N GLN A 189 16.55 0.74 6.49
CA GLN A 189 17.16 0.97 5.18
C GLN A 189 17.33 -0.36 4.45
N ILE A 190 16.23 -0.92 3.95
CA ILE A 190 16.22 -2.23 3.31
C ILE A 190 15.16 -2.32 2.19
N PHE A 191 15.52 -2.94 1.06
CA PHE A 191 14.57 -3.54 0.14
C PHE A 191 14.65 -5.04 0.39
N HIS A 192 13.68 -5.57 1.14
CA HIS A 192 13.64 -6.97 1.57
C HIS A 192 12.37 -7.62 1.03
N ALA A 193 12.53 -8.81 0.50
CA ALA A 193 11.45 -9.62 -0.02
C ALA A 193 11.53 -11.05 0.51
N ASN A 194 10.37 -11.70 0.53
CA ASN A 194 10.21 -13.07 0.99
C ASN A 194 9.25 -13.83 0.08
N ALA A 195 9.50 -15.12 -0.09
CA ALA A 195 8.50 -16.07 -0.57
C ALA A 195 8.38 -17.15 0.50
N ILE A 196 7.30 -17.08 1.29
CA ILE A 196 7.04 -17.96 2.43
C ILE A 196 5.89 -18.92 2.12
N HIS A 197 6.18 -20.23 2.11
CA HIS A 197 5.14 -21.22 2.32
C HIS A 197 4.85 -21.29 3.83
N ARG A 198 3.71 -20.75 4.24
CA ARG A 198 3.23 -20.80 5.62
C ARG A 198 2.84 -22.23 5.98
N GLU A 199 2.92 -22.56 7.27
CA GLU A 199 2.45 -23.85 7.77
C GLU A 199 0.96 -24.06 7.45
N THR A 200 0.66 -25.25 6.95
CA THR A 200 -0.70 -25.74 6.69
C THR A 200 -0.89 -27.14 7.27
N THR A 201 -2.11 -27.66 7.21
CA THR A 201 -2.38 -29.04 7.64
C THR A 201 -1.60 -30.08 6.82
N CYS A 202 -1.46 -29.90 5.50
CA CYS A 202 -0.71 -30.84 4.65
C CYS A 202 0.77 -30.49 4.49
N HIS A 203 1.19 -29.29 4.92
CA HIS A 203 2.57 -28.84 4.90
C HIS A 203 2.96 -28.24 6.26
N PRO A 204 3.27 -29.08 7.27
CA PRO A 204 3.37 -28.66 8.68
C PRO A 204 4.70 -27.97 9.03
N LYS A 205 5.53 -27.60 8.05
CA LYS A 205 6.77 -26.85 8.26
C LYS A 205 6.74 -25.63 7.37
N SER A 206 7.01 -24.45 7.91
CA SER A 206 7.16 -23.27 7.06
C SER A 206 8.47 -23.35 6.28
N GLU A 207 8.40 -23.11 4.99
CA GLU A 207 9.55 -22.95 4.12
C GLU A 207 9.62 -21.50 3.62
N ARG A 208 10.82 -20.95 3.49
CA ARG A 208 11.00 -19.60 2.98
C ARG A 208 12.29 -19.43 2.21
N VAL A 209 12.24 -18.55 1.23
CA VAL A 209 13.42 -17.97 0.57
C VAL A 209 13.28 -16.45 0.61
N GLN A 210 14.38 -15.77 0.90
CA GLN A 210 14.40 -14.31 1.04
C GLN A 210 15.71 -13.77 0.52
N ASP A 211 15.69 -12.51 0.11
CA ASP A 211 16.87 -11.76 -0.29
C ASP A 211 16.61 -10.27 -0.03
N MET A 212 17.68 -9.49 -0.02
CA MET A 212 17.60 -8.07 0.21
C MET A 212 18.72 -7.29 -0.46
N ILE A 213 18.49 -6.00 -0.66
CA ILE A 213 19.54 -5.01 -0.91
C ILE A 213 19.38 -3.82 0.03
N VAL A 214 20.46 -3.08 0.22
CA VAL A 214 20.44 -1.81 0.94
C VAL A 214 20.14 -0.69 -0.08
N PRO A 215 19.01 0.03 0.03
CA PRO A 215 18.70 1.18 -0.82
C PRO A 215 19.62 2.37 -0.49
N GLU A 216 19.60 3.40 -1.35
CA GLU A 216 20.46 4.59 -1.21
C GLU A 216 20.23 5.35 0.10
N THR A 217 18.97 5.46 0.52
CA THR A 217 18.54 6.18 1.73
C THR A 217 17.62 5.30 2.56
N LYS A 218 17.36 5.70 3.81
CA LYS A 218 16.33 5.05 4.64
C LYS A 218 14.98 5.03 3.94
N ASN A 219 14.18 4.00 4.22
CA ASN A 219 12.89 3.77 3.54
C ASN A 219 11.87 4.91 3.74
N HIS A 220 12.03 5.73 4.80
CA HIS A 220 11.15 6.85 5.10
C HIS A 220 11.61 8.20 4.52
N GLU A 221 12.82 8.29 3.98
CA GLU A 221 13.40 9.56 3.51
C GLU A 221 12.87 9.97 2.12
N ARG A 222 12.50 9.00 1.28
CA ARG A 222 11.96 9.25 -0.07
C ARG A 222 10.98 8.16 -0.51
N PHE A 223 10.23 8.45 -1.57
CA PHE A 223 9.43 7.44 -2.26
C PHE A 223 10.30 6.56 -3.13
N TYR A 224 10.22 5.25 -2.93
CA TYR A 224 10.80 4.23 -3.79
C TYR A 224 9.71 3.58 -4.64
N VAL A 225 10.07 3.11 -5.83
CA VAL A 225 9.21 2.17 -6.57
C VAL A 225 9.67 0.75 -6.26
N TYR A 226 8.84 0.00 -5.54
CA TYR A 226 9.07 -1.42 -5.25
C TYR A 226 8.24 -2.25 -6.23
N GLY A 227 8.89 -3.12 -6.98
CA GLY A 227 8.24 -3.96 -7.98
C GLY A 227 8.66 -5.42 -7.89
N ALA A 228 7.74 -6.31 -8.27
CA ALA A 228 8.02 -7.73 -8.44
C ALA A 228 7.33 -8.28 -9.69
N TRP A 229 8.10 -8.92 -10.57
CA TRP A 229 7.57 -9.80 -11.59
C TRP A 229 7.44 -11.21 -11.02
N TRP A 230 6.22 -11.63 -10.73
CA TRP A 230 5.93 -13.04 -10.44
C TRP A 230 5.98 -13.82 -11.75
N LYS A 231 7.19 -14.03 -12.27
CA LYS A 231 7.43 -14.41 -13.65
C LYS A 231 6.93 -15.83 -13.96
N SER A 232 7.14 -16.77 -13.05
CA SER A 232 6.64 -18.15 -13.14
C SER A 232 6.46 -18.75 -11.74
N PRO A 233 5.97 -19.99 -11.62
CA PRO A 233 5.90 -20.66 -10.32
C PRO A 233 7.27 -20.89 -9.64
N GLU A 234 8.37 -20.75 -10.36
CA GLU A 234 9.74 -21.04 -9.89
C GLU A 234 10.65 -19.82 -9.84
N GLU A 235 10.19 -18.65 -10.31
CA GLU A 235 11.00 -17.44 -10.40
C GLU A 235 10.17 -16.18 -10.15
N ILE A 236 10.62 -15.39 -9.18
CA ILE A 236 10.08 -14.06 -8.88
C ILE A 236 11.23 -13.06 -8.95
N ARG A 237 11.11 -12.03 -9.78
CA ARG A 237 12.16 -11.01 -9.98
C ARG A 237 11.76 -9.70 -9.33
N PHE A 238 12.65 -9.11 -8.55
CA PHE A 238 12.39 -7.89 -7.79
C PHE A 238 13.11 -6.70 -8.41
N TYR A 239 12.46 -5.54 -8.32
CA TYR A 239 12.91 -4.29 -8.93
C TYR A 239 12.78 -3.16 -7.93
N LEU A 240 13.84 -2.36 -7.80
CA LEU A 240 13.85 -1.13 -7.02
C LEU A 240 14.08 0.04 -7.96
N ASP A 241 13.20 1.04 -7.91
CA ASP A 241 13.20 2.20 -8.80
C ASP A 241 13.33 1.81 -10.28
N GLY A 242 12.62 0.75 -10.68
CA GLY A 242 12.59 0.28 -12.05
C GLY A 242 13.88 -0.37 -12.54
N LYS A 243 14.81 -0.72 -11.63
CA LYS A 243 16.02 -1.49 -11.92
C LYS A 243 15.93 -2.87 -11.27
N TYR A 244 16.38 -3.91 -11.97
CA TYR A 244 16.49 -5.25 -11.39
C TYR A 244 17.37 -5.24 -10.14
N ALA A 245 16.88 -5.83 -9.05
CA ALA A 245 17.59 -5.96 -7.79
C ALA A 245 18.11 -7.40 -7.61
N TYR A 246 17.20 -8.36 -7.51
CA TYR A 246 17.50 -9.79 -7.28
C TYR A 246 16.30 -10.65 -7.68
N SER A 247 16.45 -11.97 -7.58
CA SER A 247 15.37 -12.94 -7.82
C SER A 247 15.28 -13.93 -6.69
N LEU A 248 14.06 -14.38 -6.40
CA LEU A 248 13.81 -15.52 -5.53
C LEU A 248 13.39 -16.72 -6.36
N ASN A 249 13.87 -17.89 -5.97
CA ASN A 249 13.43 -19.19 -6.48
C ASN A 249 12.70 -19.92 -5.35
N PRO A 250 11.36 -19.86 -5.30
CA PRO A 250 10.59 -20.50 -4.25
C PRO A 250 10.88 -22.01 -4.13
N THR A 251 10.81 -22.55 -2.91
CA THR A 251 11.07 -23.97 -2.63
C THR A 251 9.92 -24.89 -3.02
N VAL A 252 8.74 -24.31 -3.26
CA VAL A 252 7.53 -24.97 -3.73
C VAL A 252 6.98 -24.21 -4.95
N SER A 253 6.19 -24.90 -5.79
CA SER A 253 5.53 -24.25 -6.94
C SER A 253 4.66 -23.09 -6.48
N TRP A 254 4.99 -21.88 -6.96
CA TRP A 254 4.36 -20.61 -6.62
C TRP A 254 3.21 -20.30 -7.58
N ASP A 255 2.10 -21.03 -7.45
CA ASP A 255 1.05 -21.13 -8.48
C ASP A 255 -0.38 -20.83 -7.98
N MET A 256 -0.52 -20.29 -6.76
CA MET A 256 -1.82 -20.01 -6.14
C MET A 256 -2.22 -18.54 -6.31
N PRO A 257 -3.43 -18.20 -6.80
CA PRO A 257 -3.89 -16.81 -6.83
C PRO A 257 -3.76 -16.12 -5.46
N ALA A 258 -3.24 -14.89 -5.45
CA ALA A 258 -2.89 -14.19 -4.22
C ALA A 258 -3.36 -12.73 -4.24
N TYR A 259 -3.72 -12.19 -3.08
CA TYR A 259 -4.35 -10.88 -2.95
C TYR A 259 -3.32 -9.87 -2.43
N LEU A 260 -3.27 -8.68 -3.02
CA LEU A 260 -2.40 -7.59 -2.56
C LEU A 260 -2.80 -7.09 -1.18
N HIS A 261 -1.81 -6.88 -0.34
CA HIS A 261 -1.93 -6.38 1.02
C HIS A 261 -0.94 -5.22 1.23
N MET A 262 -1.42 -4.15 1.86
CA MET A 262 -0.63 -3.04 2.39
C MET A 262 -0.91 -2.93 3.89
N ALA A 263 -0.02 -3.48 4.72
CA ALA A 263 -0.21 -3.61 6.16
C ALA A 263 0.83 -2.81 6.93
N ILE A 264 0.39 -2.01 7.89
CA ILE A 264 1.25 -1.20 8.75
C ILE A 264 0.99 -1.68 10.17
N GLU A 265 1.91 -2.50 10.70
CA GLU A 265 1.74 -3.34 11.87
C GLU A 265 2.92 -3.22 12.86
N THR A 266 2.80 -3.87 14.02
CA THR A 266 3.93 -4.04 14.94
C THR A 266 4.64 -5.36 14.69
N TYR A 267 5.97 -5.36 14.78
CA TYR A 267 6.77 -6.58 14.80
C TYR A 267 7.35 -6.81 16.19
N ASP A 268 7.36 -8.07 16.63
CA ASP A 268 7.93 -8.45 17.94
C ASP A 268 9.43 -8.17 18.00
N TRP A 269 10.13 -8.35 16.88
CA TRP A 269 11.57 -8.07 16.72
C TRP A 269 11.92 -6.58 16.66
N ASN A 270 10.93 -5.68 16.53
CA ASN A 270 11.11 -4.21 16.58
C ASN A 270 10.07 -3.57 17.49
N PRO A 271 10.15 -3.80 18.81
CA PRO A 271 9.10 -3.43 19.73
C PRO A 271 8.94 -1.91 19.86
N ILE A 272 7.72 -1.46 20.13
CA ILE A 272 7.45 -0.06 20.49
C ILE A 272 8.20 0.29 21.79
N PRO A 273 8.99 1.38 21.79
CA PRO A 273 9.64 1.89 23.00
C PRO A 273 8.65 2.19 24.13
N ALA A 274 9.12 2.17 25.38
CA ALA A 274 8.24 2.35 26.54
C ALA A 274 7.62 3.76 26.61
N ASP A 275 8.29 4.76 26.02
CA ASP A 275 7.80 6.14 25.85
C ASP A 275 6.94 6.30 24.58
N GLY A 276 6.61 5.21 23.88
CA GLY A 276 5.83 5.21 22.63
C GLY A 276 6.62 5.63 21.39
N GLY A 277 7.79 6.26 21.56
CA GLY A 277 8.61 6.79 20.47
C GLY A 277 7.79 7.67 19.50
N LEU A 278 8.13 7.59 18.21
CA LEU A 278 7.39 8.33 17.18
C LEU A 278 5.99 7.80 16.90
N VAL A 279 5.63 6.58 17.35
CA VAL A 279 4.26 6.08 17.18
C VAL A 279 3.28 6.96 17.97
N GLU A 280 3.71 7.50 19.12
CA GLU A 280 2.88 8.40 19.93
C GLU A 280 3.22 9.89 19.72
N SER A 281 4.51 10.22 19.60
CA SER A 281 4.98 11.63 19.58
C SER A 281 5.24 12.20 18.20
N GLY A 282 5.30 11.37 17.16
CA GLY A 282 5.66 11.79 15.81
C GLY A 282 4.60 12.67 15.15
N SER A 283 5.06 13.55 14.25
CA SER A 283 4.15 14.29 13.36
C SER A 283 3.28 13.32 12.55
N TRP A 284 2.23 13.84 11.92
CA TRP A 284 1.40 13.01 11.04
C TRP A 284 2.27 12.35 9.95
N GLU A 285 3.12 13.13 9.27
CA GLU A 285 4.00 12.63 8.21
C GLU A 285 4.97 11.54 8.69
N GLN A 286 5.50 11.68 9.92
CA GLN A 286 6.38 10.67 10.51
C GLN A 286 5.65 9.37 10.86
N ARG A 287 4.34 9.43 11.11
CA ARG A 287 3.52 8.27 11.47
C ARG A 287 2.80 7.64 10.28
N THR A 288 2.93 8.21 9.09
CA THR A 288 2.14 7.81 7.92
C THR A 288 3.00 7.11 6.87
N THR A 289 2.62 5.88 6.53
CA THR A 289 3.09 5.22 5.32
C THR A 289 2.25 5.72 4.15
N GLN A 290 2.92 6.13 3.07
CA GLN A 290 2.27 6.75 1.92
C GLN A 290 2.51 5.92 0.67
N TYR A 291 1.45 5.68 -0.11
CA TYR A 291 1.53 5.09 -1.45
C TYR A 291 0.98 6.10 -2.45
N GLU A 292 1.81 6.56 -3.39
CA GLU A 292 1.32 7.42 -4.48
C GLU A 292 0.47 6.64 -5.46
N TRP A 293 0.84 5.39 -5.71
CA TRP A 293 0.07 4.48 -6.55
C TRP A 293 0.44 3.04 -6.25
N VAL A 294 -0.49 2.15 -6.59
CA VAL A 294 -0.27 0.71 -6.75
C VAL A 294 -0.68 0.36 -8.17
N ARG A 295 0.17 -0.37 -8.89
CA ARG A 295 -0.10 -0.76 -10.28
C ARG A 295 0.22 -2.22 -10.48
N THR A 296 -0.65 -2.89 -11.24
CA THR A 296 -0.49 -4.30 -11.58
C THR A 296 -0.64 -4.46 -13.08
N TRP A 297 0.18 -5.33 -13.66
CA TRP A 297 0.29 -5.50 -15.10
C TRP A 297 0.31 -6.98 -15.46
N LYS A 298 -0.46 -7.34 -16.48
CA LYS A 298 -0.36 -8.65 -17.14
C LYS A 298 0.54 -8.53 -18.37
N LEU A 299 1.29 -9.58 -18.65
CA LEU A 299 2.07 -9.70 -19.87
C LEU A 299 1.22 -10.41 -20.93
N GLU A 300 0.99 -9.75 -22.07
CA GLU A 300 0.21 -10.28 -23.21
C GLU A 300 1.09 -10.57 -24.42
#